data_AF-A0AAV7BME9-F1
#
_entry.id   AF-A0AAV7BME9-F1
#
_cell.length_a   1.000
_cell.length_b   1.000
_cell.length_c   1.000
_cell.angle_alpha   90.00
_cell.angle_beta   90.00
_cell.angle_gamma   90.00
#
_symmetry.space_group_name_H-M   'P 1'
#
loop_
_entity.id
_entity.type
_entity.pdbx_description
1 polymer ?
#
loop_
_entity_poly.entity_id
_entity_poly.type
_entity_poly.pdbx_seq_one_letter_code
_entity_poly.pdbx_strand_id
1 'polypeptide(L)'
;ISVADLPGLIEGAHINKGMGHKFLKHVERTKQLLFVVDVTGFQLSSKTLFRTAFETVQLLMLELELYKDDLLDKPALLAINKMDLPGAEEKLQELMKQLERPQDYLHTLPEELIPERQIDFKHIVPISVATSQGIPDLTQCIRRSLDEQAELEIQEAARENLQSLHTSSSHSVQHKQRLPLEHRLD
;
A
#
# COMPACT_ATOMS: atom_id res chain seq x y z
N ILE A 1 11.52 -0.73 -13.55
CA ILE A 1 10.58 -0.07 -12.61
C ILE A 1 10.19 1.25 -13.25
N SER A 2 8.91 1.43 -13.54
CA SER A 2 8.34 2.72 -13.97
C SER A 2 7.64 3.35 -12.77
N VAL A 3 7.76 4.66 -12.61
CA VAL A 3 7.10 5.41 -11.54
C VAL A 3 6.07 6.33 -12.17
N ALA A 4 4.88 6.41 -11.56
CA ALA A 4 3.85 7.36 -11.90
C ALA A 4 3.55 8.17 -10.63
N ASP A 5 3.56 9.49 -10.75
CA ASP A 5 3.20 10.40 -9.65
C ASP A 5 1.69 10.58 -9.59
N LEU A 6 1.10 10.71 -8.40
CA LEU A 6 -0.33 10.80 -8.10
C LEU A 6 -0.73 12.24 -7.73
N PRO A 7 -0.92 13.16 -8.71
CA PRO A 7 -1.34 14.52 -8.46
C PRO A 7 -2.73 14.59 -7.82
N GLY A 8 -2.86 15.49 -6.84
CA GLY A 8 -4.17 16.00 -6.43
C GLY A 8 -4.93 15.16 -5.42
N LEU A 9 -4.24 14.39 -4.57
CA LEU A 9 -4.89 13.78 -3.41
C LEU A 9 -5.12 14.81 -2.30
N ILE A 10 -4.09 15.60 -1.97
CA ILE A 10 -4.15 16.52 -0.82
C ILE A 10 -5.11 17.71 -0.98
N GLU A 11 -5.78 18.08 0.11
CA GLU A 11 -6.61 19.30 0.17
C GLU A 11 -5.89 20.52 -0.43
N GLY A 12 -6.53 21.17 -1.40
CA GLY A 12 -5.98 22.32 -2.12
C GLY A 12 -5.18 21.98 -3.37
N ALA A 13 -4.78 20.72 -3.58
CA ALA A 13 -4.22 20.24 -4.86
C ALA A 13 -5.31 19.88 -5.90
N HIS A 14 -6.59 19.98 -5.53
CA HIS A 14 -7.78 19.76 -6.37
C HIS A 14 -8.01 20.78 -7.52
N ILE A 15 -7.08 21.70 -7.79
CA ILE A 15 -7.15 22.61 -8.97
C ILE A 15 -6.67 21.91 -10.25
N ASN A 16 -7.09 20.66 -10.47
CA ASN A 16 -6.91 19.98 -11.75
C ASN A 16 -8.22 19.28 -12.16
N LYS A 17 -9.27 20.11 -12.32
CA LYS A 17 -10.50 19.79 -13.05
C LYS A 17 -10.13 19.37 -14.49
N GLY A 18 -9.86 18.09 -14.73
CA GLY A 18 -9.68 17.58 -16.10
C GLY A 18 -8.91 16.26 -16.28
N MET A 19 -8.16 15.77 -15.29
CA MET A 19 -7.28 14.58 -15.49
C MET A 19 -7.76 13.29 -14.82
N GLY A 20 -8.80 13.34 -13.97
CA GLY A 20 -9.17 12.27 -13.05
C GLY A 20 -9.34 10.88 -13.68
N HIS A 21 -10.08 10.74 -14.77
CA HIS A 21 -10.45 9.39 -15.24
C HIS A 21 -9.33 8.60 -15.94
N LYS A 22 -8.34 9.27 -16.56
CA LYS A 22 -7.19 8.59 -17.19
C LYS A 22 -6.07 8.36 -16.19
N PHE A 23 -5.86 9.33 -15.30
CA PHE A 23 -4.76 9.34 -14.37
C PHE A 23 -4.96 8.30 -13.24
N LEU A 24 -6.19 8.20 -12.73
CA LEU A 24 -6.53 7.28 -11.64
C LEU A 24 -6.53 5.79 -12.07
N LYS A 25 -6.79 5.51 -13.36
CA LYS A 25 -6.59 4.18 -13.96
C LYS A 25 -5.11 3.73 -13.96
N HIS A 26 -4.15 4.62 -13.75
CA HIS A 26 -2.74 4.23 -13.63
C HIS A 26 -2.45 3.69 -12.24
N VAL A 27 -2.98 4.33 -11.18
CA VAL A 27 -2.84 3.86 -9.78
C VAL A 27 -3.45 2.48 -9.61
N GLU A 28 -4.59 2.20 -10.24
CA GLU A 28 -5.17 0.85 -10.21
C GLU A 28 -4.24 -0.21 -10.81
N ARG A 29 -3.39 0.16 -11.78
CA ARG A 29 -2.42 -0.75 -12.42
C ARG A 29 -1.06 -0.81 -11.75
N THR A 30 -0.76 0.05 -10.78
CA THR A 30 0.50 -0.04 -10.04
C THR A 30 0.48 -1.27 -9.14
N LYS A 31 1.59 -1.97 -9.05
CA LYS A 31 1.74 -3.12 -8.14
C LYS A 31 1.96 -2.70 -6.68
N GLN A 32 2.49 -1.50 -6.49
CA GLN A 32 2.96 -1.00 -5.20
C GLN A 32 2.74 0.50 -5.11
N LEU A 33 2.50 0.97 -3.88
CA LEU A 33 2.42 2.39 -3.53
C LEU A 33 3.73 2.84 -2.85
N LEU A 34 4.10 4.09 -3.09
CA LEU A 34 5.19 4.77 -2.39
C LEU A 34 4.65 6.07 -1.82
N PHE A 35 4.56 6.14 -0.51
CA PHE A 35 4.22 7.36 0.21
C PHE A 35 5.50 8.14 0.42
N VAL A 36 5.47 9.44 0.14
CA VAL A 36 6.61 10.32 0.37
C VAL A 36 6.14 11.43 1.30
N VAL A 37 6.71 11.49 2.49
CA VAL A 37 6.35 12.48 3.52
C VAL A 37 7.58 13.21 4.00
N ASP A 38 7.45 14.50 4.30
CA ASP A 38 8.55 15.28 4.87
C ASP A 38 8.60 15.08 6.39
N VAL A 39 9.79 14.77 6.92
CA VAL A 39 10.00 14.54 8.37
C VAL A 39 9.61 15.74 9.23
N THR A 40 9.67 16.94 8.65
CA THR A 40 9.32 18.19 9.35
C THR A 40 7.83 18.51 9.33
N GLY A 41 7.00 17.71 8.66
CA GLY A 41 5.64 18.07 8.31
C GLY A 41 5.55 18.90 7.03
N PHE A 42 4.32 19.17 6.64
CA PHE A 42 3.96 19.76 5.36
C PHE A 42 2.91 20.88 5.53
N GLN A 43 3.06 21.94 4.75
CA GLN A 43 2.08 23.00 4.61
C GLN A 43 2.11 23.52 3.17
N LEU A 44 1.01 23.37 2.44
CA LEU A 44 0.96 23.73 1.01
C LEU A 44 1.03 25.25 0.78
N SER A 45 0.35 26.03 1.63
CA SER A 45 0.35 27.49 1.58
C SER A 45 0.10 28.11 2.95
N SER A 46 0.33 29.42 3.09
CA SER A 46 0.01 30.15 4.33
C SER A 46 -1.47 30.10 4.75
N LYS A 47 -2.36 29.64 3.85
CA LYS A 47 -3.80 29.48 4.12
C LYS A 47 -4.19 28.06 4.52
N THR A 48 -3.32 27.08 4.31
CA THR A 48 -3.56 25.68 4.70
C THR A 48 -2.99 25.42 6.08
N LEU A 49 -3.63 24.54 6.83
CA LEU A 49 -3.13 24.09 8.13
C LEU A 49 -1.77 23.39 7.96
N PHE A 50 -0.85 23.64 8.89
CA PHE A 50 0.38 22.85 8.97
C PHE A 50 0.03 21.45 9.49
N ARG A 51 0.53 20.42 8.82
CA ARG A 51 0.38 19.02 9.22
C ARG A 51 1.73 18.43 9.56
N THR A 52 1.81 17.73 10.67
CA THR A 52 2.95 16.89 11.03
C THR A 52 3.14 15.76 10.01
N ALA A 53 4.28 15.05 10.10
CA ALA A 53 4.55 13.93 9.20
C ALA A 53 3.51 12.81 9.38
N PHE A 54 3.09 12.52 10.62
CA PHE A 54 2.06 11.52 10.90
C PHE A 54 0.69 11.94 10.37
N GLU A 55 0.27 13.18 10.61
CA GLU A 55 -0.98 13.71 10.03
C GLU A 55 -0.97 13.66 8.50
N THR A 56 0.18 13.90 7.88
CA THR A 56 0.34 13.80 6.43
C THR A 56 0.17 12.35 5.95
N VAL A 57 0.73 11.37 6.67
CA VAL A 57 0.52 9.95 6.37
C VAL A 57 -0.97 9.58 6.46
N GLN A 58 -1.64 9.97 7.55
CA GLN A 58 -3.05 9.65 7.78
C GLN A 58 -3.95 10.28 6.71
N LEU A 59 -3.69 11.55 6.36
CA LEU A 59 -4.38 12.22 5.27
C LEU A 59 -4.23 11.48 3.93
N LEU A 60 -3.01 11.08 3.57
CA LEU A 60 -2.76 10.36 2.32
C LEU A 60 -3.48 9.00 2.29
N MET A 61 -3.58 8.30 3.44
CA MET A 61 -4.37 7.07 3.55
C MET A 61 -5.86 7.35 3.33
N LEU A 62 -6.41 8.34 4.02
CA LEU A 62 -7.83 8.72 3.88
C LEU A 62 -8.17 9.11 2.44
N GLU A 63 -7.29 9.84 1.75
CA GLU A 63 -7.54 10.25 0.37
C GLU A 63 -7.54 9.06 -0.60
N LEU A 64 -6.69 8.06 -0.36
CA LEU A 64 -6.72 6.80 -1.10
C LEU A 64 -7.99 6.01 -0.79
N GLU A 65 -8.41 5.97 0.48
CA GLU A 65 -9.64 5.32 0.94
C GLU A 65 -10.90 5.90 0.26
N LEU A 66 -11.05 7.23 0.36
CA LEU A 66 -12.16 7.99 -0.23
C LEU A 66 -12.20 7.83 -1.75
N TYR A 67 -11.06 7.60 -2.39
CA TYR A 67 -11.02 7.29 -3.81
C TYR A 67 -11.43 5.83 -4.08
N LYS A 68 -10.76 4.87 -3.44
CA LYS A 68 -11.03 3.44 -3.56
C LYS A 68 -10.34 2.67 -2.43
N ASP A 69 -11.15 2.09 -1.55
CA ASP A 69 -10.69 1.30 -0.39
C ASP A 69 -9.67 0.20 -0.75
N ASP A 70 -9.90 -0.54 -1.83
CA ASP A 70 -9.01 -1.62 -2.30
C ASP A 70 -7.57 -1.15 -2.62
N LEU A 71 -7.31 0.17 -2.73
CA LEU A 71 -5.95 0.66 -2.92
C LEU A 71 -5.12 0.57 -1.64
N LEU A 72 -5.75 0.61 -0.46
CA LEU A 72 -5.07 0.45 0.82
C LEU A 72 -4.55 -0.98 1.02
N ASP A 73 -5.12 -1.95 0.30
CA ASP A 73 -4.63 -3.33 0.28
C ASP A 73 -3.32 -3.50 -0.50
N LYS A 74 -2.95 -2.50 -1.30
CA LYS A 74 -1.71 -2.58 -2.07
C LYS A 74 -0.51 -2.46 -1.13
N PRO A 75 0.53 -3.25 -1.36
CA PRO A 75 1.79 -3.08 -0.65
C PRO A 75 2.29 -1.65 -0.77
N ALA A 76 2.64 -1.04 0.36
CA ALA A 76 3.09 0.34 0.42
C ALA A 76 4.45 0.44 1.11
N LEU A 77 5.27 1.37 0.62
CA LEU A 77 6.47 1.84 1.31
C LEU A 77 6.27 3.29 1.74
N LEU A 78 6.96 3.68 2.80
CA LEU A 78 7.02 5.06 3.27
C LEU A 78 8.46 5.59 3.11
N ALA A 79 8.64 6.60 2.27
CA ALA A 79 9.87 7.38 2.19
C ALA A 79 9.72 8.63 3.05
N ILE A 80 10.60 8.79 4.04
CA ILE A 80 10.62 9.95 4.93
C ILE A 80 11.71 10.90 4.44
N ASN A 81 11.30 11.98 3.80
CA ASN A 81 12.18 12.95 3.15
C ASN A 81 12.63 14.08 4.09
N LYS A 82 13.64 14.84 3.65
CA LYS A 82 14.26 15.99 4.34
C LYS A 82 15.05 15.62 5.60
N MET A 83 15.69 14.44 5.58
CA MET A 83 16.56 14.00 6.67
C MET A 83 17.85 14.82 6.85
N ASP A 84 18.13 15.75 5.95
CA ASP A 84 19.23 16.72 6.04
C ASP A 84 18.95 17.87 7.03
N LEU A 85 17.70 18.04 7.48
CA LEU A 85 17.31 19.15 8.34
C LEU A 85 17.67 18.91 9.83
N PRO A 86 17.95 19.98 10.60
CA PRO A 86 18.22 19.86 12.03
C PRO A 86 17.00 19.31 12.77
N GLY A 87 17.24 18.36 13.69
CA GLY A 87 16.19 17.68 14.44
C GLY A 87 15.40 16.64 13.63
N ALA A 88 15.82 16.32 12.40
CA ALA A 88 15.17 15.29 11.59
C ALA A 88 15.18 13.92 12.27
N GLU A 89 16.29 13.53 12.91
CA GLU A 89 16.39 12.23 13.58
C GLU A 89 15.39 12.11 14.74
N GLU A 90 15.29 13.13 15.59
CA GLU A 90 14.33 13.14 16.71
C GLU A 90 12.88 13.04 16.22
N LYS A 91 12.55 13.78 15.16
CA LYS A 91 11.22 13.74 14.52
C LYS A 91 10.95 12.41 13.84
N LEU A 92 11.95 11.78 13.24
CA LEU A 92 11.85 10.44 12.67
C LEU A 92 11.53 9.44 13.78
N GLN A 93 12.24 9.47 14.91
CA GLN A 93 11.98 8.58 16.04
C GLN A 93 10.56 8.78 16.59
N GLU A 94 10.07 10.01 16.66
CA GLU A 94 8.69 10.30 17.07
C GLU A 94 7.69 9.71 16.06
N LEU A 95 7.89 9.94 14.76
CA LEU A 95 7.03 9.38 13.72
C LEU A 95 7.01 7.85 13.76
N MET A 96 8.15 7.20 13.98
CA MET A 96 8.22 5.74 14.08
C MET A 96 7.37 5.21 15.23
N LYS A 97 7.40 5.85 16.41
CA LYS A 97 6.53 5.48 17.54
C LYS A 97 5.05 5.67 17.21
N GLN A 98 4.72 6.74 16.49
CA GLN A 98 3.35 7.01 16.05
C GLN A 98 2.85 5.95 15.05
N LEU A 99 3.71 5.49 14.14
CA LEU A 99 3.39 4.45 13.16
C LEU A 99 3.33 3.05 13.77
N GLU A 100 4.09 2.76 14.83
CA GLU A 100 4.01 1.48 15.55
C GLU A 100 2.70 1.33 16.33
N ARG A 101 2.15 2.43 16.84
CA ARG A 101 0.94 2.45 17.68
C ARG A 101 0.00 3.58 17.27
N PRO A 102 -0.52 3.57 16.03
CA PRO A 102 -1.32 4.68 15.52
C PRO A 102 -2.55 4.94 16.39
N GLN A 103 -3.19 3.90 16.95
CA GLN A 103 -4.34 4.05 17.85
C GLN A 103 -4.10 4.97 19.05
N ASP A 104 -2.85 5.06 19.53
CA ASP A 104 -2.48 5.91 20.66
C ASP A 104 -2.39 7.39 20.26
N TYR A 105 -2.49 7.72 18.97
CA TYR A 105 -2.39 9.09 18.44
C TYR A 105 -3.59 9.50 17.58
N LEU A 106 -4.33 8.56 17.01
CA LEU A 106 -5.51 8.87 16.17
C LEU A 106 -6.55 9.73 16.90
N HIS A 107 -6.73 9.54 18.20
CA HIS A 107 -7.67 10.34 19.00
C HIS A 107 -7.27 11.82 19.14
N THR A 108 -6.03 12.17 18.80
CA THR A 108 -5.54 13.57 18.81
C THR A 108 -5.83 14.28 17.49
N LEU A 109 -6.22 13.53 16.46
CA LEU A 109 -6.54 14.05 15.14
C LEU A 109 -8.00 14.51 15.07
N PRO A 110 -8.30 15.52 14.22
CA PRO A 110 -9.67 15.78 13.78
C PRO A 110 -10.29 14.51 13.19
N GLU A 111 -11.57 14.27 13.47
CA GLU A 111 -12.30 13.09 12.95
C GLU A 111 -12.22 12.96 11.43
N GLU A 112 -12.12 14.10 10.73
CA GLU A 112 -11.97 14.20 9.27
C GLU A 112 -10.61 13.70 8.74
N LEU A 113 -9.65 13.34 9.59
CA LEU A 113 -8.32 12.85 9.21
C LEU A 113 -8.06 11.40 9.63
N ILE A 114 -9.07 10.70 10.15
CA ILE A 114 -8.93 9.33 10.64
C ILE A 114 -9.46 8.37 9.55
N PRO A 115 -8.58 7.63 8.85
CA PRO A 115 -9.04 6.62 7.90
C PRO A 115 -9.67 5.43 8.62
N GLU A 116 -10.63 4.73 7.99
CA GLU A 116 -11.23 3.53 8.59
C GLU A 116 -10.22 2.37 8.61
N ARG A 117 -9.32 2.34 7.62
CA ARG A 117 -8.27 1.33 7.49
C ARG A 117 -6.87 1.94 7.57
N GLN A 118 -5.96 1.22 8.22
CA GLN A 118 -4.55 1.56 8.29
C GLN A 118 -3.74 0.71 7.31
N ILE A 119 -2.75 1.32 6.67
CA ILE A 119 -1.74 0.60 5.89
C ILE A 119 -0.59 0.20 6.82
N ASP A 120 -0.20 -1.07 6.74
CA ASP A 120 1.05 -1.56 7.33
C ASP A 120 2.21 -1.34 6.36
N PHE A 121 3.07 -0.36 6.66
CA PHE A 121 4.25 -0.08 5.85
C PHE A 121 5.34 -1.11 6.11
N LYS A 122 5.49 -2.07 5.19
CA LYS A 122 6.55 -3.09 5.27
C LYS A 122 7.96 -2.49 5.34
N HIS A 123 8.17 -1.35 4.69
CA HIS A 123 9.44 -0.66 4.70
C HIS A 123 9.26 0.84 4.83
N ILE A 124 9.99 1.40 5.79
CA ILE A 124 10.09 2.84 6.04
C ILE A 124 11.55 3.23 5.78
N VAL A 125 11.78 4.14 4.84
CA VAL A 125 13.11 4.49 4.36
C VAL A 125 13.36 6.00 4.55
N PRO A 126 14.26 6.40 5.46
CA PRO A 126 14.66 7.79 5.60
C PRO A 126 15.54 8.21 4.43
N ILE A 127 15.20 9.32 3.79
CA ILE A 127 15.92 9.88 2.63
C ILE A 127 16.14 11.39 2.77
N SER A 128 17.13 11.89 2.07
CA SER A 128 17.20 13.31 1.71
C SER A 128 17.41 13.42 0.22
N VAL A 129 16.40 13.94 -0.48
CA VAL A 129 16.52 14.21 -1.91
C VAL A 129 17.57 15.29 -2.17
N ALA A 130 17.69 16.29 -1.29
CA ALA A 130 18.63 17.39 -1.44
C ALA A 130 20.10 16.93 -1.41
N THR A 131 20.43 15.95 -0.56
CA THR A 131 21.79 15.39 -0.45
C THR A 131 21.97 14.07 -1.20
N SER A 132 20.89 13.56 -1.82
CA SER A 132 20.81 12.21 -2.41
C SER A 132 21.05 11.07 -1.41
N GLN A 133 21.03 11.34 -0.11
CA GLN A 133 21.17 10.34 0.94
C GLN A 133 19.96 9.40 0.97
N GLY A 134 20.19 8.09 1.10
CA GLY A 134 19.14 7.07 1.22
C GLY A 134 18.40 6.72 -0.08
N ILE A 135 18.64 7.44 -1.19
CA ILE A 135 18.01 7.16 -2.50
C ILE A 135 18.42 5.79 -3.08
N PRO A 136 19.70 5.35 -3.01
CA PRO A 136 20.08 4.00 -3.45
C PRO A 136 19.34 2.92 -2.65
N ASP A 137 19.26 3.10 -1.33
CA ASP A 137 18.59 2.16 -0.41
C ASP A 137 17.09 2.09 -0.70
N LEU A 138 16.44 3.23 -0.92
CA LEU A 138 15.04 3.29 -1.35
C LEU A 138 14.81 2.54 -2.66
N THR A 139 15.67 2.75 -3.66
CA THR A 139 15.57 2.08 -4.96
C THR A 139 15.73 0.56 -4.83
N GLN A 140 16.68 0.11 -4.01
CA GLN A 140 16.87 -1.30 -3.73
C GLN A 140 15.68 -1.88 -2.97
N CYS A 141 15.13 -1.13 -2.01
CA CYS A 141 13.99 -1.54 -1.22
C CYS A 141 12.72 -1.70 -2.07
N ILE A 142 12.45 -0.77 -2.99
CA ILE A 142 11.35 -0.87 -3.95
C ILE A 142 11.52 -2.11 -4.82
N ARG A 143 12.72 -2.34 -5.37
CA ARG A 143 12.98 -3.52 -6.21
C ARG A 143 12.72 -4.81 -5.44
N ARG A 144 13.30 -4.96 -4.26
CA ARG A 144 13.11 -6.15 -3.41
C ARG A 144 11.63 -6.37 -3.10
N SER A 145 10.91 -5.31 -2.74
CA SER A 145 9.50 -5.43 -2.39
C SER A 145 8.61 -5.84 -3.58
N LEU A 146 8.93 -5.37 -4.79
CA LEU A 146 8.26 -5.81 -6.03
C LEU A 146 8.58 -7.27 -6.38
N ASP A 147 9.82 -7.70 -6.17
CA ASP A 147 10.25 -9.08 -6.40
C ASP A 147 9.53 -10.04 -5.43
N GLU A 148 9.46 -9.68 -4.14
CA GLU A 148 8.71 -10.43 -3.12
C GLU A 148 7.22 -10.58 -3.48
N GLN A 149 6.60 -9.52 -4.01
CA GLN A 149 5.21 -9.58 -4.47
C GLN A 149 5.02 -10.52 -5.65
N ALA A 150 5.92 -10.47 -6.64
CA ALA A 150 5.85 -11.34 -7.78
C ALA A 150 6.00 -12.83 -7.36
N GLU A 151 6.87 -13.12 -6.40
CA GLU A 151 7.01 -14.47 -5.84
C GLU A 151 5.75 -14.93 -5.12
N LEU A 152 5.14 -14.07 -4.29
CA LEU A 152 3.87 -14.36 -3.60
C LEU A 152 2.73 -14.63 -4.60
N GLU A 153 2.58 -13.77 -5.62
CA GLU A 153 1.58 -13.95 -6.70
C GLU A 153 1.74 -15.32 -7.40
N ILE A 154 2.98 -15.72 -7.71
CA ILE A 154 3.27 -17.00 -8.37
C ILE A 154 2.93 -18.18 -7.44
N GLN A 155 3.27 -18.09 -6.15
CA GLN A 155 3.00 -19.13 -5.17
C GLN A 155 1.50 -19.30 -4.93
N GLU A 156 0.74 -18.21 -4.82
CA GLU A 156 -0.71 -18.24 -4.68
C GLU A 156 -1.37 -18.88 -5.89
N ALA A 157 -1.01 -18.48 -7.11
CA ALA A 157 -1.53 -19.06 -8.33
C ALA A 157 -1.22 -20.58 -8.43
N ALA A 158 -0.01 -20.99 -8.05
CA ALA A 158 0.36 -22.41 -8.02
C ALA A 158 -0.48 -23.21 -6.99
N ARG A 159 -0.73 -22.63 -5.81
CA ARG A 159 -1.54 -23.24 -4.76
C ARG A 159 -3.00 -23.42 -5.18
N GLU A 160 -3.59 -22.41 -5.81
CA GLU A 160 -4.97 -22.46 -6.32
C GLU A 160 -5.14 -23.53 -7.41
N ASN A 161 -4.18 -23.63 -8.33
CA ASN A 161 -4.17 -24.67 -9.36
C ASN A 161 -4.15 -26.08 -8.76
N LEU A 162 -3.33 -26.33 -7.73
CA LEU A 162 -3.32 -27.62 -7.04
C LEU A 162 -4.65 -27.92 -6.33
N GLN A 163 -5.26 -26.93 -5.69
CA GLN A 163 -6.55 -27.11 -4.99
C GLN A 163 -7.71 -27.43 -5.96
N SER A 164 -7.71 -26.81 -7.14
CA SER A 164 -8.72 -27.10 -8.19
C SER A 164 -8.57 -28.49 -8.81
N LEU A 165 -7.35 -29.02 -8.93
CA LEU A 165 -7.09 -30.39 -9.39
C LEU A 165 -7.56 -31.45 -8.39
N HIS A 166 -7.38 -31.20 -7.09
CA HIS A 166 -7.85 -32.10 -6.03
C HIS A 166 -9.38 -32.16 -5.96
N THR A 167 -10.07 -31.02 -6.05
CA THR A 167 -11.54 -30.97 -6.08
C THR A 167 -12.14 -31.62 -7.34
N SER A 168 -11.49 -31.49 -8.49
CA SER A 168 -11.91 -32.13 -9.76
C SER A 168 -11.67 -33.65 -9.78
N SER A 169 -10.62 -34.13 -9.11
CA SER A 169 -10.33 -35.56 -8.97
C SER A 169 -11.29 -36.25 -8.00
N SER A 170 -11.75 -35.57 -6.95
CA SER A 170 -12.75 -36.11 -6.02
C SER A 170 -14.12 -36.33 -6.68
N HIS A 171 -14.51 -35.50 -7.65
CA HIS A 171 -15.76 -35.68 -8.40
C HIS A 171 -15.71 -36.79 -9.45
N SER A 172 -14.55 -37.07 -10.04
CA SER A 172 -14.39 -38.11 -11.06
C SER A 172 -14.23 -39.53 -10.49
N VAL A 173 -13.84 -39.67 -9.22
CA VAL A 173 -13.80 -40.97 -8.52
C VAL A 173 -15.20 -41.47 -8.13
N GLN A 174 -16.14 -40.57 -7.80
CA GLN A 174 -17.51 -40.98 -7.45
C GLN A 174 -18.32 -41.56 -8.63
N HIS A 175 -17.98 -41.21 -9.88
CA HIS A 175 -18.73 -41.67 -11.05
C HIS A 175 -18.26 -43.04 -11.61
N LYS A 176 -17.15 -43.61 -11.11
CA LYS A 176 -16.61 -44.90 -11.57
C LYS A 176 -17.00 -46.12 -10.70
N GLN A 177 -17.75 -45.94 -9.60
CA GLN A 177 -18.15 -47.05 -8.71
C GLN A 177 -19.61 -47.54 -8.86
N ARG A 178 -20.35 -47.13 -9.89
CA ARG A 178 -21.65 -47.75 -10.23
C ARG A 178 -21.58 -48.54 -11.53
N LEU A 179 -21.05 -49.75 -11.46
CA LEU A 179 -21.39 -50.85 -12.38
C LEU A 179 -22.18 -51.87 -11.55
N PRO A 180 -23.49 -52.07 -11.81
CA PRO A 180 -24.24 -53.13 -11.15
C PRO A 180 -23.78 -54.49 -11.67
N LEU A 181 -23.42 -55.36 -10.75
CA LEU A 181 -23.32 -56.80 -10.96
C LEU A 181 -24.74 -57.35 -11.18
N GLU A 182 -25.10 -57.68 -12.43
CA GLU A 182 -26.27 -58.54 -12.69
C GLU A 182 -25.80 -59.99 -12.88
N HIS A 183 -25.96 -60.72 -11.78
CA HIS A 183 -26.43 -62.12 -11.66
C HIS A 183 -26.15 -63.12 -12.80
N ARG A 184 -25.29 -64.10 -12.48
CA ARG A 184 -25.50 -65.51 -12.89
C ARG A 184 -26.76 -66.02 -12.18
N LEU A 185 -27.62 -66.75 -12.89
CA LEU A 185 -28.00 -68.13 -12.58
C LEU A 185 -28.94 -68.68 -13.68
N ASP A 186 -28.67 -69.94 -14.02
CA ASP A 186 -29.40 -70.96 -14.79
C ASP A 186 -29.49 -70.86 -16.32
#